data_AF-A0A699U0J3-F1
#
_entry.id   AF-A0A699U0J3-F1
#
_cell.length_a   1.000
_cell.length_b   1.000
_cell.length_c   1.000
_cell.angle_alpha   90.00
_cell.angle_beta   90.00
_cell.angle_gamma   90.00
#
_symmetry.space_group_name_H-M   'P 1'
#
loop_
_entity.id
_entity.type
_entity.pdbx_description
1 polymer ?
#
loop_
_entity_poly.entity_id
_entity_poly.type
_entity_poly.pdbx_seq_one_letter_code
_entity_poly.pdbx_strand_id
1 'polypeptide(L)'
;YPLLRIDDLFDQLHGSSVYSKIDLRSSYHQLRVREKDILMTAFRTRYGHYEFQVMPFELTNAPAVFMDLMNRKEKLYAKFLKCEFWLDSVKFLDHVINSQGVHVDPAKVEAIKSWTASKSPTEVRQFLGLAGYYRRFIEGFSLITKPHTKLTQKNKTYE
;
A
#
# COMPACT_ATOMS: atom_id res chain seq x y z
N TYR A 1 5.84 -14.86 -2.19
CA TYR A 1 4.44 -14.71 -2.62
C TYR A 1 4.37 -13.53 -3.58
N PRO A 2 3.92 -13.71 -4.83
CA PRO A 2 3.81 -12.61 -5.79
C PRO A 2 2.59 -11.74 -5.47
N LEU A 3 2.82 -10.44 -5.32
CA LEU A 3 1.77 -9.46 -5.12
C LEU A 3 1.07 -9.15 -6.45
N LEU A 4 -0.25 -9.20 -6.46
CA LEU A 4 -1.07 -8.73 -7.60
C LEU A 4 -0.89 -7.21 -7.77
N ARG A 5 -1.03 -6.73 -9.00
CA ARG A 5 -1.11 -5.28 -9.21
C ARG A 5 -2.45 -4.79 -8.68
N ILE A 6 -2.44 -3.56 -8.18
CA ILE A 6 -3.65 -2.95 -7.62
C ILE A 6 -4.74 -2.80 -8.70
N ASP A 7 -4.33 -2.51 -9.94
CA ASP A 7 -5.23 -2.49 -11.09
C ASP A 7 -5.98 -3.83 -11.27
N ASP A 8 -5.26 -4.96 -11.19
CA ASP A 8 -5.85 -6.29 -11.34
C ASP A 8 -6.87 -6.57 -10.23
N LEU A 9 -6.60 -6.09 -9.00
CA LEU A 9 -7.51 -6.21 -7.86
C LEU A 9 -8.78 -5.38 -8.05
N PHE A 10 -8.65 -4.17 -8.60
CA PHE A 10 -9.81 -3.31 -8.88
C PHE A 10 -10.67 -3.83 -10.03
N ASP A 11 -10.06 -4.42 -11.05
CA ASP A 11 -10.80 -5.02 -12.16
C ASP A 11 -11.69 -6.18 -11.68
N GLN A 12 -11.29 -6.91 -10.63
CA GLN A 12 -12.12 -7.94 -9.98
C GLN A 12 -13.35 -7.38 -9.25
N LEU A 13 -13.33 -6.11 -8.85
CA LEU A 13 -14.43 -5.45 -8.14
C LEU A 13 -15.43 -4.80 -9.10
N HIS A 14 -15.15 -4.81 -10.40
CA HIS A 14 -16.01 -4.22 -11.42
C HIS A 14 -17.40 -4.91 -11.46
N GLY A 15 -18.46 -4.11 -11.57
CA GLY A 15 -19.85 -4.59 -11.60
C GLY A 15 -20.47 -4.89 -10.22
N SER A 16 -19.70 -4.77 -9.13
CA SER A 16 -20.25 -4.85 -7.77
C SER A 16 -21.00 -3.55 -7.42
N SER A 17 -22.05 -3.65 -6.61
CA SER A 17 -22.82 -2.50 -6.11
C SER A 17 -22.71 -2.29 -4.61
N VAL A 18 -22.24 -3.30 -3.87
CA VAL A 18 -22.13 -3.27 -2.41
C VAL A 18 -20.74 -3.74 -2.02
N TYR A 19 -20.10 -2.99 -1.14
CA TYR A 19 -18.73 -3.21 -0.69
C TYR A 19 -18.67 -3.41 0.82
N SER A 20 -17.73 -4.24 1.26
CA SER A 20 -17.40 -4.41 2.68
C SER A 20 -15.89 -4.43 2.83
N LYS A 21 -15.39 -3.74 3.85
CA LYS A 21 -13.98 -3.61 4.18
C LYS A 21 -13.72 -4.26 5.52
N ILE A 22 -12.88 -5.28 5.52
CA ILE A 22 -12.56 -6.05 6.73
C ILE A 22 -11.12 -5.72 7.13
N ASP A 23 -10.94 -5.20 8.35
CA ASP A 23 -9.64 -4.94 8.95
C ASP A 23 -9.27 -6.08 9.91
N LEU A 24 -8.07 -6.65 9.74
CA LEU A 24 -7.59 -7.76 10.56
C LEU A 24 -7.00 -7.28 11.89
N ARG A 25 -7.33 -7.97 12.99
CA ARG A 25 -6.88 -7.60 14.34
C ARG A 25 -5.38 -7.81 14.49
N SER A 26 -4.65 -6.77 14.90
CA SER A 26 -3.21 -6.89 15.21
C SER A 26 -2.36 -7.47 14.06
N SER A 27 -2.81 -7.33 12.80
CA SER A 27 -2.12 -7.70 11.55
C SER A 27 -1.20 -8.93 11.68
N TYR A 28 0.12 -8.74 11.63
CA TYR A 28 1.12 -9.81 11.66
C TYR A 28 1.23 -10.55 12.99
N HIS A 29 0.84 -9.92 14.11
CA HIS A 29 0.92 -10.55 15.44
C HIS A 29 -0.02 -11.75 15.62
N GLN A 30 -0.92 -12.01 14.66
CA GLN A 30 -1.70 -13.25 14.63
C GLN A 30 -0.87 -14.47 14.20
N LEU A 31 0.28 -14.25 13.55
CA LEU A 31 1.11 -15.30 12.98
C LEU A 31 2.20 -15.71 13.95
N ARG A 32 2.31 -17.00 14.25
CA ARG A 32 3.42 -17.53 15.05
C ARG A 32 4.70 -17.59 14.23
N VAL A 33 5.80 -17.16 14.85
CA VAL A 33 7.15 -17.39 14.30
C VAL A 33 7.48 -18.86 14.48
N ARG A 34 8.17 -19.46 13.50
CA ARG A 34 8.65 -20.84 13.62
C ARG A 34 9.66 -20.91 14.76
N GLU A 35 9.62 -21.96 15.57
CA GLU A 35 10.46 -22.07 16.78
C GLU A 35 11.95 -21.82 16.52
N LYS A 36 12.48 -22.38 15.43
CA LYS A 36 13.87 -22.19 15.00
C LYS A 36 14.25 -20.74 14.64
N ASP A 37 13.27 -19.92 14.28
CA ASP A 37 13.46 -18.54 13.82
C ASP A 37 13.14 -17.51 14.93
N ILE A 38 12.64 -17.94 16.10
CA ILE A 38 12.31 -17.05 17.24
C ILE A 38 13.54 -16.28 17.71
N LEU A 39 14.69 -16.94 17.85
CA LEU A 39 15.95 -16.32 18.27
C LEU A 39 16.41 -15.21 17.33
N MET A 40 16.03 -15.26 16.04
CA MET A 40 16.36 -14.23 15.05
C MET A 40 15.55 -12.94 15.25
N THR A 41 14.49 -13.01 16.05
CA THR A 41 13.65 -11.86 16.40
C THR A 41 14.03 -11.25 17.75
N ALA A 42 15.14 -11.67 18.35
CA ALA A 42 15.59 -11.15 19.62
C ALA A 42 15.86 -9.64 19.56
N PHE A 43 15.38 -8.91 20.56
CA PHE A 43 15.65 -7.50 20.76
C PHE A 43 16.09 -7.23 22.20
N ARG A 44 16.84 -6.14 22.39
CA ARG A 44 17.38 -5.76 23.69
C ARG A 44 16.64 -4.54 24.22
N THR A 45 16.23 -4.62 25.47
CA THR A 45 15.74 -3.47 26.25
C THR A 45 16.72 -3.15 27.37
N ARG A 46 16.48 -2.06 28.11
CA ARG A 46 17.21 -1.75 29.35
C ARG A 46 17.15 -2.89 30.38
N TYR A 47 16.07 -3.67 30.38
CA TYR A 47 15.76 -4.66 31.41
C TYR A 47 16.10 -6.10 30.98
N GLY A 48 16.60 -6.32 29.78
CA GLY A 48 16.99 -7.65 29.31
C GLY A 48 16.78 -7.88 27.82
N HIS A 49 16.98 -9.13 27.43
CA HIS A 49 16.77 -9.63 26.07
C HIS A 49 15.40 -10.30 25.99
N TYR A 50 14.67 -10.02 24.91
CA TYR A 50 13.33 -10.52 24.66
C TYR A 50 13.26 -11.02 23.23
N GLU A 51 12.40 -11.99 22.98
CA GLU A 51 12.21 -12.60 21.67
C GLU A 51 10.72 -12.57 21.31
N PHE A 52 10.41 -12.43 20.02
CA PHE A 52 9.04 -12.45 19.55
C PHE A 52 8.59 -13.87 19.21
N GLN A 53 7.52 -14.33 19.87
CA GLN A 53 6.86 -15.60 19.54
C GLN A 53 5.89 -15.47 18.36
N VAL A 54 5.41 -14.26 18.10
CA VAL A 54 4.55 -13.92 16.96
C VAL A 54 5.26 -12.93 16.06
N MET A 55 4.95 -12.95 14.77
CA MET A 55 5.67 -12.19 13.75
C MET A 55 5.63 -10.69 14.08
N PRO A 56 6.76 -10.07 14.50
CA PRO A 56 6.79 -8.65 14.77
C PRO A 56 6.60 -7.85 13.47
N PHE A 57 6.23 -6.59 13.65
CA PHE A 57 6.30 -5.63 12.54
C PHE A 57 7.74 -5.50 12.03
N GLU A 58 7.90 -4.95 10.83
CA GLU A 58 9.20 -4.59 10.22
C GLU A 58 10.04 -5.77 9.71
N LEU A 59 9.63 -7.02 9.92
CA LEU A 59 10.26 -8.13 9.19
C LEU A 59 9.99 -7.96 7.69
N THR A 60 11.07 -7.90 6.89
CA THR A 60 11.02 -7.73 5.43
C THR A 60 10.06 -8.72 4.75
N ASN A 61 9.98 -9.92 5.31
CA ASN A 61 9.23 -11.03 4.74
C ASN A 61 7.76 -11.05 5.22
N ALA A 62 7.41 -10.28 6.25
CA ALA A 62 6.11 -10.34 6.91
C ALA A 62 4.93 -10.13 5.96
N PRO A 63 4.92 -9.11 5.06
CA PRO A 63 3.80 -8.93 4.14
C PRO A 63 3.59 -10.13 3.22
N ALA A 64 4.67 -10.69 2.69
CA ALA A 64 4.61 -11.81 1.75
C ALA A 64 4.13 -13.11 2.41
N VAL A 65 4.58 -13.39 3.64
CA VAL A 65 4.13 -14.54 4.43
C VAL A 65 2.67 -14.38 4.83
N PHE A 66 2.28 -13.17 5.23
CA PHE A 66 0.89 -12.86 5.59
C PHE A 66 -0.07 -13.05 4.42
N MET A 67 0.31 -12.60 3.22
CA MET A 67 -0.51 -12.81 2.01
C MET A 67 -0.63 -14.28 1.64
N ASP A 68 0.46 -15.05 1.71
CA ASP A 68 0.40 -16.51 1.49
C ASP A 68 -0.59 -17.18 2.46
N LEU A 69 -0.59 -16.77 3.73
CA LEU A 69 -1.51 -17.30 4.74
C LEU A 69 -2.97 -16.88 4.52
N MET A 70 -3.22 -15.64 4.11
CA MET A 70 -4.59 -15.18 3.75
C MET A 70 -5.21 -16.06 2.65
N ASN A 71 -4.42 -16.54 1.70
CA ASN A 71 -4.91 -17.44 0.64
C ASN A 71 -5.12 -18.88 1.09
N ARG A 72 -4.53 -19.30 2.22
CA ARG A 72 -4.56 -20.68 2.71
C ARG A 72 -5.78 -21.02 3.58
N LYS A 73 -6.82 -20.19 3.59
CA LYS A 73 -8.03 -20.36 4.41
C LYS A 73 -7.73 -20.51 5.92
N GLU A 74 -6.70 -19.83 6.39
CA GLU A 74 -6.33 -19.81 7.81
C GLU A 74 -7.36 -19.04 8.65
N LYS A 75 -7.48 -19.39 9.93
CA LYS A 75 -8.39 -18.71 10.87
C LYS A 75 -7.77 -17.39 11.34
N LEU A 76 -8.07 -16.31 10.62
CA LEU A 76 -7.69 -14.94 11.00
C LEU A 76 -8.86 -14.23 11.68
N TYR A 77 -8.54 -13.39 12.66
CA TYR A 77 -9.50 -12.60 13.41
C TYR A 77 -9.55 -11.17 12.89
N ALA A 78 -10.76 -10.65 12.67
CA ALA A 78 -11.00 -9.26 12.30
C ALA A 78 -11.14 -8.36 13.54
N LYS A 79 -10.77 -7.08 13.41
CA LYS A 79 -11.07 -6.06 14.40
C LYS A 79 -12.39 -5.39 14.00
N PHE A 80 -13.49 -5.88 14.58
CA PHE A 80 -14.84 -5.46 14.22
C PHE A 80 -15.03 -3.93 14.20
N LEU A 81 -14.49 -3.21 15.19
CA LEU A 81 -14.56 -1.74 15.28
C LEU A 81 -13.91 -0.98 14.11
N LYS A 82 -13.08 -1.64 13.29
CA LYS A 82 -12.44 -1.07 12.11
C LYS A 82 -13.00 -1.63 10.80
N CYS A 83 -13.94 -2.56 10.87
CA CYS A 83 -14.59 -3.13 9.70
C CYS A 83 -15.78 -2.25 9.32
N GLU A 84 -15.98 -2.08 8.02
CA GLU A 84 -17.10 -1.35 7.44
C GLU A 84 -17.87 -2.31 6.54
N PHE A 85 -19.19 -2.37 6.68
CA PHE A 85 -20.02 -3.35 5.97
C PHE A 85 -21.13 -2.65 5.20
N TRP A 86 -21.56 -3.28 4.10
CA TRP A 86 -22.72 -2.85 3.31
C TRP A 86 -22.65 -1.39 2.84
N LEU A 87 -21.52 -0.99 2.27
CA LEU A 87 -21.30 0.36 1.76
C LEU A 87 -21.56 0.43 0.25
N ASP A 88 -22.17 1.52 -0.21
CA ASP A 88 -22.31 1.83 -1.66
C ASP A 88 -21.01 2.37 -2.27
N SER A 89 -20.13 2.92 -1.41
CA SER A 89 -18.82 3.45 -1.78
C SER A 89 -17.81 3.18 -0.67
N VAL A 90 -16.62 2.71 -1.02
CA VAL A 90 -15.56 2.38 -0.05
C VAL A 90 -14.24 3.05 -0.41
N LYS A 91 -13.50 3.50 0.62
CA LYS A 91 -12.12 3.97 0.47
C LYS A 91 -11.13 2.84 0.73
N PHE A 92 -10.36 2.47 -0.29
CA PHE A 92 -9.42 1.37 -0.23
C PHE A 92 -8.16 1.66 -1.08
N LEU A 93 -6.97 1.44 -0.51
CA LEU A 93 -5.67 1.66 -1.16
C LEU A 93 -5.53 3.02 -1.87
N ASP A 94 -5.92 4.10 -1.20
CA ASP A 94 -5.92 5.48 -1.72
C ASP A 94 -6.87 5.73 -2.92
N HIS A 95 -7.84 4.84 -3.14
CA HIS A 95 -8.89 4.97 -4.14
C HIS A 95 -10.28 4.94 -3.50
N VAL A 96 -11.24 5.53 -4.19
CA VAL A 96 -12.67 5.46 -3.89
C VAL A 96 -13.31 4.52 -4.91
N ILE A 97 -13.96 3.47 -4.43
CA ILE A 97 -14.62 2.46 -5.27
C ILE A 97 -16.11 2.56 -5.04
N ASN A 98 -16.89 2.67 -6.11
CA ASN A 98 -18.35 2.74 -6.08
C ASN A 98 -18.93 2.05 -7.33
N SER A 99 -20.27 2.08 -7.48
CA SER A 99 -20.96 1.48 -8.62
C SER A 99 -20.60 2.08 -10.00
N GLN A 100 -20.04 3.29 -10.04
CA GLN A 100 -19.58 3.96 -11.28
C GLN A 100 -18.17 3.51 -11.67
N GLY A 101 -17.42 2.92 -10.73
CA GLY A 101 -16.08 2.40 -10.94
C GLY A 101 -15.10 2.82 -9.86
N VAL A 102 -13.84 2.93 -10.26
CA VAL A 102 -12.72 3.28 -9.36
C VAL A 102 -12.31 4.70 -9.64
N HIS A 103 -12.15 5.49 -8.59
CA HIS A 103 -11.75 6.89 -8.65
C HIS A 103 -10.57 7.12 -7.71
N VAL A 104 -9.75 8.12 -8.01
CA VAL A 104 -8.67 8.55 -7.10
C VAL A 104 -9.30 9.25 -5.88
N ASP A 105 -8.77 9.03 -4.67
CA ASP A 105 -9.25 9.77 -3.50
C ASP A 105 -9.04 11.28 -3.70
N PRO A 106 -10.08 12.12 -3.61
CA PRO A 106 -9.97 13.57 -3.75
C PRO A 106 -8.90 14.17 -2.84
N ALA A 107 -8.69 13.63 -1.64
CA ALA A 107 -7.64 14.10 -0.73
C ALA A 107 -6.23 13.97 -1.32
N LYS A 108 -5.98 12.92 -2.11
CA LYS A 108 -4.70 12.72 -2.82
C LYS A 108 -4.57 13.65 -4.01
N VAL A 109 -5.68 13.90 -4.72
CA VAL A 109 -5.71 14.88 -5.81
C VAL A 109 -5.36 16.27 -5.28
N GLU A 110 -5.95 16.68 -4.16
CA GLU A 110 -5.65 17.97 -3.53
C GLU A 110 -4.20 18.04 -3.03
N ALA A 111 -3.68 16.98 -2.42
CA ALA A 111 -2.27 16.93 -2.01
C ALA A 111 -1.29 17.10 -3.20
N ILE A 112 -1.63 16.54 -4.37
CA ILE A 112 -0.84 16.71 -5.60
C ILE A 112 -1.00 18.13 -6.16
N LYS A 113 -2.19 18.73 -6.10
CA LYS A 113 -2.42 20.12 -6.53
C LYS A 113 -1.67 21.13 -5.66
N SER A 114 -1.62 20.91 -4.35
CA SER A 114 -0.88 21.77 -3.42
C SER A 114 0.64 21.49 -3.41
N TRP A 115 1.13 20.60 -4.27
CA TRP A 115 2.53 20.21 -4.30
C TRP A 115 3.40 21.39 -4.76
N THR A 116 4.35 21.79 -3.92
CA THR A 116 5.27 22.88 -4.22
C THR A 116 6.22 22.51 -5.35
N ALA A 117 6.58 23.46 -6.21
CA ALA A 117 7.52 23.25 -7.29
C ALA A 117 8.81 22.58 -6.78
N SER A 118 9.15 21.42 -7.37
CA SER A 118 10.30 20.63 -6.97
C SER A 118 11.61 21.36 -7.28
N LYS A 119 12.54 21.36 -6.34
CA LYS A 119 13.85 22.02 -6.44
C LYS A 119 15.01 21.04 -6.62
N SER A 120 14.73 19.74 -6.55
CA SER A 120 15.75 18.71 -6.65
C SER A 120 15.33 17.52 -7.51
N PRO A 121 16.29 16.80 -8.14
CA PRO A 121 16.00 15.58 -8.87
C PRO A 121 15.34 14.49 -8.01
N THR A 122 15.61 14.47 -6.70
CA THR A 122 14.99 13.55 -5.74
C THR A 122 13.50 13.85 -5.58
N GLU A 123 13.14 15.12 -5.40
CA GLU A 123 11.74 15.56 -5.33
C GLU A 123 10.99 15.27 -6.63
N VAL A 124 11.63 15.48 -7.79
CA VAL A 124 11.02 15.11 -9.08
C VAL A 124 10.75 13.61 -9.16
N ARG A 125 11.67 12.76 -8.69
CA ARG A 125 11.45 11.31 -8.65
C ARG A 125 10.31 10.92 -7.71
N GLN A 126 10.22 11.56 -6.55
CA GLN A 126 9.12 11.34 -5.61
C GLN A 126 7.77 11.73 -6.23
N PHE A 127 7.70 12.90 -6.86
CA PHE A 127 6.51 13.35 -7.57
C PHE A 127 6.12 12.39 -8.70
N LEU A 128 7.08 12.00 -9.56
CA LEU A 128 6.83 11.06 -10.65
C LEU A 128 6.38 9.68 -10.15
N GLY A 129 6.91 9.21 -9.02
CA GLY A 129 6.47 7.98 -8.38
C GLY A 129 5.02 8.05 -7.92
N LEU A 130 4.65 9.13 -7.22
CA LEU A 130 3.29 9.36 -6.73
C LEU A 130 2.29 9.55 -7.89
N ALA A 131 2.62 10.42 -8.86
CA ALA A 131 1.77 10.66 -10.02
C ALA A 131 1.66 9.42 -10.91
N GLY A 132 2.75 8.64 -11.00
CA GLY A 132 2.79 7.37 -11.73
C GLY A 132 1.86 6.29 -11.16
N TYR A 133 1.60 6.32 -9.84
CA TYR A 133 0.62 5.43 -9.21
C TYR A 133 -0.80 5.65 -9.76
N TYR A 134 -1.14 6.89 -10.11
CA TYR A 134 -2.45 7.27 -10.66
C TYR A 134 -2.47 7.40 -12.19
N ARG A 135 -1.43 6.94 -12.89
CA ARG A 135 -1.27 7.11 -14.35
C ARG A 135 -2.45 6.60 -15.18
N ARG A 136 -3.20 5.60 -14.68
CA ARG A 136 -4.39 5.01 -15.35
C ARG A 136 -5.51 6.05 -15.54
N PHE A 137 -5.57 7.05 -14.66
CA PHE A 137 -6.58 8.11 -14.67
C PHE A 137 -6.13 9.37 -15.44
N ILE A 138 -4.90 9.40 -15.95
CA ILE A 138 -4.32 10.58 -16.61
C ILE A 138 -4.04 10.24 -18.09
N GLU A 139 -4.88 10.76 -18.97
CA GLU A 139 -4.68 10.60 -20.40
C GLU A 139 -3.36 11.24 -20.85
N GLY A 140 -2.57 10.51 -21.64
CA GLY A 140 -1.29 11.00 -22.13
C GLY A 140 -0.22 11.23 -21.05
N PHE A 141 -0.32 10.61 -19.87
CA PHE A 141 0.61 10.79 -18.75
C PHE A 141 2.09 10.76 -19.15
N SER A 142 2.48 9.81 -20.01
CA SER A 142 3.85 9.65 -20.49
C SER A 142 4.37 10.85 -21.29
N LEU A 143 3.48 11.53 -22.04
CA LEU A 143 3.84 12.74 -22.80
C LEU A 143 4.00 13.93 -21.85
N ILE A 144 3.09 14.08 -20.89
CA ILE A 144 3.07 15.17 -19.91
C ILE A 144 4.31 15.12 -19.01
N THR A 145 4.69 13.93 -18.53
CA THR A 145 5.81 13.75 -17.60
C THR A 145 7.18 13.62 -18.28
N LYS A 146 7.24 13.65 -19.62
CA LYS A 146 8.50 13.54 -20.39
C LYS A 146 9.53 14.62 -20.03
N PRO A 147 9.18 15.91 -19.86
CA PRO A 147 10.12 16.93 -19.43
C PRO A 147 10.68 16.66 -18.03
N HIS A 148 9.83 16.25 -17.08
CA HIS A 148 10.24 15.90 -15.72
C HIS A 148 11.14 14.66 -15.68
N THR A 149 10.82 13.64 -16.47
CA THR A 149 11.64 12.42 -16.58
C THR A 149 13.04 12.76 -17.10
N LYS A 150 13.15 13.69 -18.06
CA LYS A 150 14.45 14.18 -18.54
C LYS A 150 15.30 14.78 -17.41
N LEU A 151 14.71 15.50 -16.44
CA LEU A 151 15.42 16.09 -15.30
C LEU A 151 15.97 15.04 -14.31
N THR A 152 15.48 13.81 -14.36
CA THR A 152 15.95 12.72 -13.48
C THR A 152 17.16 11.94 -14.04
N GLN A 153 17.56 12.23 -15.28
CA GLN A 153 18.68 11.58 -15.98
C GLN A 153 20.02 12.02 -15.40
N LYS A 154 21.03 11.12 -15.48
CA LYS A 154 22.40 11.45 -15.04
C LYS A 154 22.96 12.64 -15.85
N ASN A 155 23.69 13.53 -15.18
CA ASN A 155 24.41 14.69 -15.74
C ASN A 155 23.56 15.82 -16.34
N LYS A 156 22.35 16.07 -15.81
CA LYS A 156 21.59 17.30 -16.13
C LYS A 156 21.58 18.28 -14.97
N THR A 157 21.84 19.54 -15.30
CA THR A 157 21.70 20.69 -14.41
C THR A 157 20.21 20.98 -14.17
N TYR A 158 19.86 21.12 -12.89
CA TYR A 158 18.55 21.56 -12.44
C TYR A 158 18.65 23.10 -12.30
N GLU A 159 18.03 23.84 -13.20
CA GLU A 159 17.90 25.31 -13.10
C GLU A 159 16.67 25.69 -12.29
#